data_AF-A0A2I0UZ78-F1
#
_entry.id   AF-A0A2I0UZ78-F1
#
_cell.length_a   1.000
_cell.length_b   1.000
_cell.length_c   1.000
_cell.angle_alpha   90.00
_cell.angle_beta   90.00
_cell.angle_gamma   90.00
#
_symmetry.space_group_name_H-M   'P 1'
#
loop_
_entity.id
_entity.type
_entity.pdbx_description
1 polymer ?
#
loop_
_entity_poly.entity_id
_entity_poly.type
_entity_poly.pdbx_seq_one_letter_code
_entity_poly.pdbx_strand_id
1 'polypeptide(L)'
;MKKDIQELLDDHNLFARQIANVRLSNLSFDVYEFRDNYVMQVDLIFAEKSQFDTIQEAFSAIFKKELFDGEEWEVNDDPDPSDEQWITALEMGWINEYYPKKYSYMELVNKDDFISRFKNELAYLNAQEAIVKELLTRLNNVEIIQIKKGHTYDYIFGKSDSHYFLFEWGIYD
;
A
#
# COMPACT_ATOMS: atom_id res chain seq x y z
N MET A 1 3.85 -13.41 -5.54
CA MET A 1 3.67 -12.19 -4.75
C MET A 1 4.77 -12.00 -3.73
N LYS A 2 4.83 -12.79 -2.64
CA LYS A 2 5.83 -12.58 -1.57
C LYS A 2 7.27 -12.45 -2.09
N LYS A 3 7.70 -13.36 -2.97
CA LYS A 3 9.06 -13.34 -3.53
C LYS A 3 9.30 -12.06 -4.36
N ASP A 4 8.33 -11.67 -5.16
CA ASP A 4 8.43 -10.50 -6.05
C ASP A 4 8.55 -9.20 -5.25
N ILE A 5 7.82 -9.09 -4.13
CA ILE A 5 7.93 -7.95 -3.22
C ILE A 5 9.22 -8.00 -2.39
N GLN A 6 9.67 -9.20 -1.98
CA GLN A 6 10.96 -9.37 -1.30
C GLN A 6 12.13 -8.89 -2.14
N GLU A 7 12.11 -9.14 -3.45
CA GLU A 7 13.15 -8.68 -4.36
C GLU A 7 13.26 -7.14 -4.36
N LEU A 8 12.13 -6.42 -4.35
CA LEU A 8 12.12 -4.96 -4.25
C LEU A 8 12.64 -4.46 -2.90
N LEU A 9 12.24 -5.09 -1.79
CA LEU A 9 12.70 -4.68 -0.46
C LEU A 9 14.15 -5.06 -0.17
N ASP A 10 14.70 -6.05 -0.89
CA ASP A 10 16.11 -6.44 -0.79
C ASP A 10 17.01 -5.54 -1.67
N ASP A 11 16.50 -5.07 -2.81
CA ASP A 11 17.19 -4.19 -3.76
C ASP A 11 16.49 -2.82 -3.86
N HIS A 12 16.88 -1.90 -2.98
CA HIS A 12 16.32 -0.55 -2.95
C HIS A 12 16.61 0.25 -4.23
N ASN A 13 17.69 -0.04 -4.95
CA ASN A 13 17.97 0.67 -6.21
C ASN A 13 16.96 0.26 -7.28
N LEU A 14 16.71 -1.05 -7.41
CA LEU A 14 15.66 -1.57 -8.27
C LEU A 14 14.31 -0.96 -7.90
N PHE A 15 13.96 -0.97 -6.61
CA PHE A 15 12.68 -0.46 -6.14
C PHE A 15 12.52 1.05 -6.39
N ALA A 16 13.52 1.86 -6.07
CA ALA A 16 13.53 3.30 -6.34
C ALA A 16 13.32 3.60 -7.82
N ARG A 17 13.98 2.85 -8.72
CA ARG A 17 13.80 3.02 -10.17
C ARG A 17 12.40 2.61 -10.62
N GLN A 18 11.81 1.55 -10.05
CA GLN A 18 10.43 1.19 -10.35
C GLN A 18 9.45 2.28 -9.91
N ILE A 19 9.62 2.81 -8.70
CA ILE A 19 8.81 3.92 -8.18
C ILE A 19 8.96 5.17 -9.05
N ALA A 20 10.19 5.55 -9.41
CA ALA A 20 10.44 6.71 -10.26
C ALA A 20 9.75 6.60 -11.64
N ASN A 21 9.67 5.39 -12.20
CA ASN A 21 9.01 5.12 -13.48
C ASN A 21 7.47 5.16 -13.42
N VAL A 22 6.86 5.09 -12.25
CA VAL A 22 5.40 5.20 -12.11
C VAL A 22 4.96 6.62 -12.44
N ARG A 23 3.98 6.75 -13.33
CA ARG A 23 3.26 8.00 -13.58
C ARG A 23 1.89 7.97 -12.94
N LEU A 24 1.76 8.57 -11.76
CA LEU A 24 0.51 8.58 -11.00
C LEU A 24 -0.64 9.22 -11.79
N SER A 25 -0.36 10.24 -12.62
CA SER A 25 -1.36 10.89 -13.48
C SER A 25 -1.98 9.97 -14.55
N ASN A 26 -1.34 8.84 -14.85
CA ASN A 26 -1.85 7.83 -15.78
C ASN A 26 -2.62 6.69 -15.08
N LEU A 27 -2.72 6.73 -13.76
CA LEU A 27 -3.29 5.68 -12.93
C LEU A 27 -4.50 6.19 -12.17
N SER A 28 -5.40 5.26 -11.87
CA SER A 28 -6.57 5.47 -11.03
C SER A 28 -6.46 4.63 -9.76
N PHE A 29 -6.79 5.26 -8.64
CA PHE A 29 -6.79 4.66 -7.31
C PHE A 29 -8.08 5.02 -6.61
N ASP A 30 -8.70 4.04 -5.97
CA ASP A 30 -9.77 4.30 -5.00
C ASP A 30 -9.16 4.31 -3.61
N VAL A 31 -9.21 5.46 -2.95
CA VAL A 31 -8.63 5.71 -1.63
C VAL A 31 -9.74 5.86 -0.60
N TYR A 32 -9.58 5.18 0.53
CA TYR A 32 -10.51 5.27 1.65
C TYR A 32 -9.74 5.49 2.94
N GLU A 33 -10.12 6.53 3.68
CA GLU A 33 -9.62 6.82 5.02
C GLU A 33 -10.78 6.62 6.00
N PHE A 34 -10.59 5.73 6.97
CA PHE A 34 -11.50 5.55 8.09
C PHE A 34 -10.76 5.86 9.37
N ARG A 35 -11.27 6.82 10.16
CA ARG A 35 -10.66 7.17 11.44
C ARG A 35 -11.70 7.35 12.53
N ASP A 36 -11.33 7.03 13.76
CA ASP A 36 -12.13 7.37 14.92
C ASP A 36 -11.89 8.84 15.34
N ASN A 37 -12.56 9.27 16.41
CA ASN A 37 -12.37 10.62 16.96
C ASN A 37 -11.11 10.72 17.85
N TYR A 38 -10.31 9.66 17.92
CA TYR A 38 -9.15 9.57 18.78
C TYR A 38 -7.90 9.42 17.90
N VAL A 39 -7.35 8.22 17.81
CA VAL A 39 -6.01 7.93 17.30
C VAL A 39 -6.03 6.82 16.26
N MET A 40 -7.14 6.08 16.11
CA MET A 40 -7.15 4.88 15.29
C MET A 40 -7.61 5.17 13.87
N GLN A 41 -6.87 4.65 12.90
CA GLN A 41 -7.15 4.84 11.48
C GLN A 41 -6.86 3.59 10.65
N VAL A 42 -7.65 3.42 9.59
CA VAL A 42 -7.45 2.44 8.52
C VAL A 42 -7.45 3.17 7.19
N ASP A 43 -6.34 3.04 6.47
CA ASP A 43 -6.18 3.59 5.12
C ASP A 43 -6.16 2.44 4.11
N LEU A 44 -6.95 2.61 3.05
CA LEU A 44 -7.05 1.65 1.98
C LEU A 44 -6.75 2.34 0.66
N ILE A 45 -5.88 1.71 -0.14
CA ILE A 45 -5.63 2.10 -1.52
C ILE A 45 -5.94 0.89 -2.39
N PHE A 46 -6.88 1.00 -3.31
CA PHE A 46 -7.17 -0.01 -4.32
C PHE A 46 -6.76 0.48 -5.71
N ALA A 47 -6.18 -0.43 -6.49
CA ALA A 47 -5.86 -0.18 -7.89
C ALA A 47 -6.29 -1.39 -8.73
N GLU A 48 -6.94 -1.14 -9.87
CA GLU A 48 -7.28 -2.22 -10.81
C GLU A 48 -6.02 -2.86 -11.37
N LYS A 49 -6.02 -4.20 -11.45
CA LYS A 49 -4.90 -4.97 -12.01
C LYS A 49 -4.62 -4.68 -13.47
N SER A 50 -5.65 -4.30 -14.22
CA SER A 50 -5.57 -3.97 -15.66
C SER A 50 -4.57 -2.84 -15.96
N GLN A 51 -4.20 -2.05 -14.95
CA GLN A 51 -3.28 -0.92 -15.06
C GLN A 51 -1.80 -1.33 -14.99
N PHE A 52 -1.48 -2.59 -14.66
CA PHE A 52 -0.11 -3.03 -14.39
C PHE A 52 0.21 -4.34 -15.12
N ASP A 53 1.42 -4.44 -15.66
CA ASP A 53 1.92 -5.67 -16.28
C ASP A 53 2.45 -6.63 -15.21
N THR A 54 2.96 -6.10 -14.10
CA THR A 54 3.54 -6.90 -13.01
C THR A 54 3.07 -6.49 -11.63
N ILE A 55 3.25 -7.39 -10.67
CA ILE A 55 2.96 -7.11 -9.25
C ILE A 55 3.93 -6.11 -8.63
N GLN A 56 5.17 -6.06 -9.14
CA GLN A 56 6.20 -5.14 -8.68
C GLN A 56 5.87 -3.71 -9.11
N GLU A 57 5.36 -3.52 -10.33
CA GLU A 57 4.83 -2.24 -10.81
C GLU A 57 3.65 -1.78 -9.96
N ALA A 58 2.68 -2.66 -9.70
CA ALA A 58 1.53 -2.34 -8.88
C ALA A 58 1.92 -1.94 -7.44
N PHE A 59 2.84 -2.69 -6.83
CA PHE A 59 3.34 -2.37 -5.50
C PHE A 59 4.08 -1.03 -5.47
N SER A 60 4.95 -0.78 -6.46
CA SER A 60 5.67 0.50 -6.59
C SER A 60 4.73 1.68 -6.81
N ALA A 61 3.65 1.47 -7.58
CA ALA A 61 2.67 2.52 -7.83
C ALA A 61 1.80 2.84 -6.61
N ILE A 62 1.36 1.81 -5.89
CA ILE A 62 0.62 1.99 -4.63
C ILE A 62 1.51 2.66 -3.58
N PHE A 63 2.78 2.26 -3.45
CA PHE A 63 3.71 2.93 -2.56
C PHE A 63 3.94 4.40 -2.95
N LYS A 64 4.12 4.70 -4.24
CA LYS A 64 4.26 6.08 -4.69
C LYS A 64 3.02 6.91 -4.37
N LYS A 65 1.83 6.32 -4.53
CA LYS A 65 0.56 6.96 -4.22
C LYS A 65 0.45 7.27 -2.73
N GLU A 66 0.73 6.29 -1.87
CA GLU A 66 0.82 6.45 -0.41
C GLU A 66 1.79 7.58 -0.03
N LEU A 67 3.00 7.58 -0.61
CA LEU A 67 4.01 8.60 -0.36
C LEU A 67 3.52 10.01 -0.74
N PHE A 68 2.94 10.16 -1.93
CA PHE A 68 2.43 11.46 -2.38
C PHE A 68 1.27 11.96 -1.50
N ASP A 69 0.39 11.06 -1.07
CA ASP A 69 -0.72 11.42 -0.18
C ASP A 69 -0.24 11.82 1.21
N GLY A 70 0.69 11.05 1.79
CA GLY A 70 1.25 11.31 3.11
C GLY A 70 2.06 12.61 3.18
N GLU A 71 2.76 12.95 2.09
CA GLU A 71 3.57 14.17 1.99
C GLU A 71 2.81 15.36 1.40
N GLU A 72 1.51 15.20 1.11
CA GLU A 72 0.64 16.22 0.49
C GLU A 72 1.21 16.76 -0.84
N TRP A 73 1.87 15.90 -1.63
CA TRP A 73 2.47 16.29 -2.91
C TRP A 73 1.47 16.26 -4.06
N GLU A 74 1.59 17.26 -4.93
CA GLU A 74 0.78 17.35 -6.14
C GLU A 74 1.25 16.33 -7.19
N VAL A 75 0.33 15.49 -7.66
CA VAL A 75 0.60 14.47 -8.70
C VAL A 75 1.11 15.11 -10.01
N ASN A 76 0.77 16.37 -10.27
CA ASN A 76 1.24 17.08 -11.46
C ASN A 76 2.71 17.52 -11.39
N ASP A 77 3.29 17.51 -10.19
CA ASP A 77 4.68 17.87 -9.94
C ASP A 77 5.59 16.62 -9.84
N ASP A 78 5.09 15.47 -10.31
CA ASP A 78 5.83 14.21 -10.31
C ASP A 78 7.19 14.35 -11.06
N PRO A 79 8.34 14.10 -10.40
CA PRO A 79 9.67 14.26 -11.00
C PRO A 79 9.88 13.44 -12.28
N ASP A 80 10.83 13.82 -13.14
CA ASP A 80 11.21 13.01 -14.30
C ASP A 80 11.71 11.62 -13.85
N PRO A 81 11.42 10.50 -14.56
CA PRO A 81 11.80 9.18 -14.10
C PRO A 81 13.31 8.96 -14.16
N SER A 82 14.03 9.81 -14.91
CA SER A 82 15.49 9.84 -15.01
C SER A 82 16.14 10.86 -14.08
N ASP A 83 15.36 11.53 -13.22
CA ASP A 83 15.92 12.44 -12.22
C ASP A 83 16.68 11.64 -11.15
N GLU A 84 18.01 11.71 -11.22
CA GLU A 84 18.90 11.00 -10.30
C GLU A 84 18.81 11.53 -8.86
N GLN A 85 18.42 12.79 -8.63
CA GLN A 85 18.20 13.29 -7.27
C GLN A 85 16.95 12.65 -6.68
N TRP A 86 15.88 12.54 -7.47
CA TRP A 86 14.66 11.85 -7.07
C TRP A 86 14.89 10.37 -6.78
N ILE A 87 15.56 9.65 -7.68
CA ILE A 87 15.90 8.22 -7.50
C ILE A 87 16.75 8.03 -6.23
N THR A 88 17.73 8.90 -6.01
CA THR A 88 18.58 8.85 -4.81
C THR A 88 17.77 9.10 -3.54
N ALA A 89 16.85 10.08 -3.56
CA ALA A 89 15.98 10.38 -2.41
C ALA A 89 15.05 9.20 -2.08
N LEU A 90 14.50 8.54 -3.10
CA LEU A 90 13.72 7.30 -2.93
C LEU A 90 14.57 6.18 -2.31
N GLU A 91 15.71 5.87 -2.91
CA GLU A 91 16.58 4.75 -2.50
C GLU A 91 17.11 4.91 -1.07
N MET A 92 17.59 6.12 -0.75
CA MET A 92 18.29 6.38 0.52
C MET A 92 17.37 6.89 1.62
N GLY A 93 16.30 7.61 1.27
CA GLY A 93 15.35 8.22 2.21
C GLY A 93 14.04 7.45 2.30
N TRP A 94 13.13 7.71 1.38
CA TRP A 94 11.72 7.31 1.48
C TRP A 94 11.50 5.81 1.65
N ILE A 95 12.19 4.98 0.88
CA ILE A 95 12.06 3.52 1.04
C ILE A 95 12.53 3.07 2.42
N ASN A 96 13.57 3.67 3.00
CA ASN A 96 14.04 3.30 4.34
C ASN A 96 13.11 3.81 5.46
N GLU A 97 12.50 4.98 5.27
CA GLU A 97 11.53 5.55 6.20
C GLU A 97 10.25 4.72 6.25
N TYR A 98 9.74 4.38 5.06
CA TYR A 98 8.56 3.55 4.92
C TYR A 98 8.84 2.07 5.01
N TYR A 99 10.06 1.55 4.86
CA TYR A 99 10.36 0.12 5.01
C TYR A 99 11.70 -0.09 5.70
N PRO A 100 11.84 0.35 6.97
CA PRO A 100 13.08 0.17 7.70
C PRO A 100 13.35 -1.33 7.89
N LYS A 101 14.55 -1.79 7.51
CA LYS A 101 14.94 -3.22 7.58
C LYS A 101 14.74 -3.86 8.96
N LYS A 102 14.77 -3.07 10.03
CA LYS A 102 14.57 -3.54 11.41
C LYS A 102 13.11 -3.92 11.72
N TYR A 103 12.15 -3.34 11.00
CA TYR A 103 10.71 -3.50 11.27
C TYR A 103 9.93 -4.07 10.08
N SER A 104 10.60 -4.21 8.93
CA SER A 104 10.04 -4.85 7.73
C SER A 104 10.25 -6.35 7.83
N TYR A 105 9.17 -7.10 7.82
CA TYR A 105 9.19 -8.55 7.76
C TYR A 105 8.01 -8.99 6.92
N MET A 106 8.21 -9.96 6.03
CA MET A 106 7.14 -10.45 5.18
C MET A 106 6.62 -11.81 5.62
N GLU A 107 5.34 -11.85 6.00
CA GLU A 107 4.60 -13.09 6.26
C GLU A 107 3.37 -13.23 5.36
N LEU A 108 3.04 -14.48 5.02
CA LEU A 108 1.77 -14.77 4.38
C LEU A 108 0.67 -14.69 5.41
N VAL A 109 -0.42 -14.01 5.06
CA VAL A 109 -1.57 -13.86 5.96
C VAL A 109 -2.66 -14.84 5.55
N ASN A 110 -3.29 -15.48 6.54
CA ASN A 110 -4.47 -16.28 6.29
C ASN A 110 -5.62 -15.38 5.81
N LYS A 111 -6.21 -15.72 4.67
CA LYS A 111 -7.27 -14.91 4.06
C LYS A 111 -8.49 -14.73 4.96
N ASP A 112 -8.91 -15.78 5.68
CA ASP A 112 -10.14 -15.75 6.46
C ASP A 112 -9.92 -14.90 7.72
N ASP A 113 -8.73 -14.98 8.31
CA ASP A 113 -8.31 -14.12 9.42
C ASP A 113 -8.25 -12.65 8.98
N PHE A 114 -7.65 -12.36 7.81
CA PHE A 114 -7.63 -11.00 7.26
C PHE A 114 -9.03 -10.46 7.00
N ILE A 115 -9.90 -11.23 6.35
CA ILE A 115 -11.28 -10.77 6.04
C ILE A 115 -12.09 -10.55 7.33
N SER A 116 -11.90 -11.39 8.34
CA SER A 116 -12.49 -11.20 9.66
C SER A 116 -12.01 -9.90 10.29
N ARG A 117 -10.70 -9.67 10.31
CA ARG A 117 -10.10 -8.42 10.79
C ARG A 117 -10.62 -7.21 10.03
N PHE A 118 -10.52 -7.20 8.70
CA PHE A 118 -10.98 -6.11 7.83
C PHE A 118 -12.41 -5.67 8.18
N LYS A 119 -13.33 -6.62 8.36
CA LYS A 119 -14.71 -6.33 8.77
C LYS A 119 -14.79 -5.71 10.17
N ASN A 120 -14.07 -6.27 11.12
CA ASN A 120 -14.11 -5.83 12.51
C ASN A 120 -13.52 -4.41 12.68
N GLU A 121 -12.39 -4.13 12.05
CA GLU A 121 -11.73 -2.81 12.11
C GLU A 121 -12.63 -1.74 11.46
N LEU A 122 -13.16 -2.00 10.26
CA LEU A 122 -14.06 -1.05 9.60
C LEU A 122 -15.37 -0.85 10.37
N ALA A 123 -15.91 -1.90 10.99
CA ALA A 123 -17.08 -1.77 11.85
C ALA A 123 -16.78 -0.94 13.10
N TYR A 124 -15.60 -1.11 13.72
CA TYR A 124 -15.16 -0.30 14.86
C TYR A 124 -15.07 1.18 14.49
N LEU A 125 -14.54 1.48 13.30
CA LEU A 125 -14.41 2.83 12.76
C LEU A 125 -15.74 3.39 12.20
N ASN A 126 -16.86 2.73 12.44
CA ASN A 126 -18.20 3.12 11.97
C ASN A 126 -18.29 3.31 10.45
N ALA A 127 -17.51 2.55 9.67
CA ALA A 127 -17.61 2.53 8.23
C ALA A 127 -19.03 2.11 7.81
N GLN A 128 -19.59 2.78 6.79
CA GLN A 128 -20.93 2.49 6.31
C GLN A 128 -21.00 1.06 5.76
N GLU A 129 -22.02 0.30 6.16
CA GLU A 129 -22.17 -1.12 5.76
C GLU A 129 -22.18 -1.30 4.23
N ALA A 130 -22.74 -0.34 3.48
CA ALA A 130 -22.74 -0.36 2.03
C ALA A 130 -21.32 -0.31 1.44
N ILE A 131 -20.46 0.56 1.99
CA ILE A 131 -19.05 0.69 1.59
C ILE A 131 -18.30 -0.59 1.95
N VAL A 132 -18.47 -1.12 3.16
CA VAL A 132 -17.81 -2.36 3.59
C VAL A 132 -18.20 -3.53 2.67
N LYS A 133 -19.49 -3.65 2.30
CA LYS A 133 -19.94 -4.66 1.35
C LYS A 133 -19.28 -4.50 -0.02
N GLU A 134 -19.20 -3.28 -0.54
CA GLU A 134 -18.52 -3.00 -1.80
C GLU A 134 -17.05 -3.41 -1.75
N LEU A 135 -16.30 -2.97 -0.74
CA LEU A 135 -14.89 -3.29 -0.58
C LEU A 135 -14.65 -4.81 -0.49
N LEU A 136 -15.52 -5.53 0.23
CA LEU A 136 -15.44 -6.99 0.32
C LEU A 136 -15.64 -7.69 -1.04
N THR A 137 -16.43 -7.12 -1.96
CA THR A 137 -16.55 -7.70 -3.32
C THR A 137 -15.26 -7.59 -4.11
N ARG A 138 -14.43 -6.58 -3.82
CA ARG A 138 -13.11 -6.37 -4.44
C ARG A 138 -12.04 -7.29 -3.85
N LEU A 139 -12.31 -7.95 -2.72
CA LEU A 139 -11.42 -8.87 -2.00
C LEU A 139 -11.72 -10.35 -2.28
N ASN A 140 -12.13 -10.68 -3.50
CA ASN A 140 -12.34 -12.07 -3.92
C ASN A 140 -11.01 -12.81 -4.16
N ASN A 141 -10.93 -14.08 -3.75
CA ASN A 141 -9.75 -14.95 -3.98
C ASN A 141 -8.40 -14.32 -3.61
N VAL A 142 -8.36 -13.62 -2.48
CA VAL A 142 -7.19 -12.83 -2.10
C VAL A 142 -5.95 -13.66 -1.73
N GLU A 143 -4.79 -13.18 -2.18
CA GLU A 143 -3.46 -13.54 -1.68
C GLU A 143 -2.89 -12.31 -0.96
N ILE A 144 -2.38 -12.48 0.25
CA ILE A 144 -2.07 -11.37 1.17
C ILE A 144 -0.72 -11.59 1.82
N ILE A 145 0.08 -10.53 1.89
CA ILE A 145 1.29 -10.45 2.70
C ILE A 145 1.18 -9.30 3.70
N GLN A 146 1.65 -9.55 4.93
CA GLN A 146 1.93 -8.49 5.88
C GLN A 146 3.40 -8.11 5.73
N ILE A 147 3.69 -6.83 5.54
CA ILE A 147 5.04 -6.29 5.29
C ILE A 147 5.58 -5.61 6.57
N LYS A 148 4.68 -5.07 7.40
CA LYS A 148 5.00 -4.56 8.73
C LYS A 148 3.97 -4.99 9.76
N LYS A 149 4.46 -5.22 10.97
CA LYS A 149 3.67 -5.56 12.15
C LYS A 149 4.31 -4.92 13.36
N GLY A 150 3.79 -3.76 13.68
CA GLY A 150 4.10 -3.00 14.86
C GLY A 150 3.09 -3.31 15.96
N HIS A 151 3.37 -2.76 17.14
CA HIS A 151 2.40 -2.76 18.23
C HIS A 151 1.25 -1.77 18.01
N THR A 152 1.45 -0.78 17.14
CA THR A 152 0.53 0.33 16.87
C THR A 152 0.31 0.56 15.38
N TYR A 153 0.86 -0.29 14.52
CA TYR A 153 0.87 -0.05 13.07
C TYR A 153 1.06 -1.35 12.29
N ASP A 154 0.18 -1.62 11.33
CA ASP A 154 0.27 -2.76 10.42
C ASP A 154 0.18 -2.29 8.97
N TYR A 155 1.02 -2.89 8.12
CA TYR A 155 1.01 -2.64 6.68
C TYR A 155 0.86 -3.95 5.92
N ILE A 156 -0.24 -4.06 5.17
CA ILE A 156 -0.65 -5.28 4.49
C ILE A 156 -0.87 -4.98 3.01
N PHE A 157 -0.14 -5.70 2.15
CA PHE A 157 -0.33 -5.65 0.72
C PHE A 157 -1.00 -6.93 0.24
N GLY A 158 -1.94 -6.82 -0.69
CA GLY A 158 -2.61 -7.97 -1.26
C GLY A 158 -3.02 -7.79 -2.71
N LYS A 159 -3.45 -8.91 -3.27
CA LYS A 159 -4.12 -8.94 -4.57
C LYS A 159 -5.37 -9.80 -4.48
N SER A 160 -6.41 -9.41 -5.20
CA SER A 160 -7.62 -10.22 -5.45
C SER A 160 -7.62 -10.70 -6.89
N ASP A 161 -8.76 -11.12 -7.45
CA ASP A 161 -8.83 -11.44 -8.89
C ASP A 161 -8.64 -10.19 -9.75
N SER A 162 -9.19 -9.04 -9.33
CA SER A 162 -9.27 -7.82 -10.14
C SER A 162 -8.47 -6.64 -9.61
N HIS A 163 -8.03 -6.66 -8.34
CA HIS A 163 -7.34 -5.53 -7.72
C HIS A 163 -6.00 -5.91 -7.09
N TYR A 164 -5.12 -4.93 -7.01
CA TYR A 164 -4.10 -4.83 -5.97
C TYR A 164 -4.60 -3.88 -4.89
N PHE A 165 -4.20 -4.10 -3.65
CA PHE A 165 -4.61 -3.24 -2.55
C PHE A 165 -3.57 -3.10 -1.46
N LEU A 166 -3.59 -1.94 -0.82
CA LEU A 166 -3.00 -1.67 0.47
C LEU A 166 -4.10 -1.64 1.54
N PHE A 167 -3.82 -2.30 2.66
CA PHE A 167 -4.51 -2.12 3.93
C PHE A 167 -3.48 -1.68 4.96
N GLU A 168 -3.62 -0.45 5.43
CA GLU A 168 -2.83 0.13 6.50
C GLU A 168 -3.74 0.32 7.71
N TRP A 169 -3.22 -0.03 8.88
CA TRP A 169 -3.92 0.14 10.15
C TRP A 169 -2.95 0.77 11.12
N GLY A 170 -3.36 1.83 11.81
CA GLY A 170 -2.49 2.59 12.69
C GLY A 170 -3.21 3.17 13.90
N ILE A 171 -2.42 3.41 14.94
CA ILE A 171 -2.73 4.29 16.07
C ILE A 171 -1.76 5.46 15.96
N TYR A 172 -2.27 6.63 15.64
CA TYR A 172 -1.54 7.88 15.43
C TYR A 172 -1.78 8.83 16.60
N ASP A 173 -0.71 9.32 17.23
CA ASP A 173 -0.77 10.24 18.39
C ASP A 173 -1.25 11.66 18.02
#